data_AF-A0A3M0K6R7-F1
#
_entry.id   AF-A0A3M0K6R7-F1
#
_cell.length_a   1.000
_cell.length_b   1.000
_cell.length_c   1.000
_cell.angle_alpha   90.00
_cell.angle_beta   90.00
_cell.angle_gamma   90.00
#
_symmetry.space_group_name_H-M   'P 1'
#
loop_
_entity.id
_entity.type
_entity.pdbx_description
1 polymer ?
#
loop_
_entity_poly.entity_id
_entity_poly.type
_entity_poly.pdbx_seq_one_letter_code
_entity_poly.pdbx_strand_id
1 'polypeptide(L)'
;MPPPPLPDEPLTSAPVPVESTGWDLAGAAAFPGGYQAFPVIQHETPNTHQVLSWKTLVDIRNKVGKYGLGSTKVMQVLQVFNTHVLPPCDIRCLARVLFQPVEYDIFESKWTQLAGRVIAQSTELGQQDPRRVIGTDELLGMGDFADLDRQVAFDPLVLDQCQRTGMAVFVQTIEVAAPKESFVTVVQGYEEPFL
;
A
#
# COMPACT_ATOMS: atom_id res chain seq x y z
N MET A 1 -38.05 -41.28 -48.49
CA MET A 1 -37.44 -41.03 -47.17
C MET A 1 -37.49 -39.53 -46.92
N PRO A 2 -38.16 -39.06 -45.85
CA PRO A 2 -38.16 -37.65 -45.45
C PRO A 2 -36.82 -37.27 -44.78
N PRO A 3 -36.42 -35.98 -44.81
CA PRO A 3 -35.19 -35.52 -44.15
C PRO A 3 -35.32 -35.54 -42.61
N PRO A 4 -34.21 -35.66 -41.87
CA PRO A 4 -34.24 -35.70 -40.40
C PRO A 4 -34.64 -34.35 -39.80
N PRO A 5 -35.31 -34.33 -38.63
CA PRO A 5 -35.68 -33.10 -37.94
C PRO A 5 -34.44 -32.42 -37.32
N LEU A 6 -34.42 -31.08 -37.38
CA LEU A 6 -33.43 -30.23 -36.71
C LEU A 6 -33.55 -30.34 -35.18
N PRO A 7 -32.46 -30.18 -34.41
CA PRO A 7 -32.52 -30.19 -32.95
C PRO A 7 -33.20 -28.92 -32.40
N ASP A 8 -34.05 -29.11 -31.39
CA ASP A 8 -34.78 -28.06 -30.68
C ASP A 8 -33.82 -27.06 -30.00
N GLU A 9 -34.04 -25.75 -30.24
CA GLU A 9 -33.42 -24.68 -29.47
C GLU A 9 -33.94 -24.67 -28.03
N PRO A 10 -33.07 -24.59 -26.99
CA PRO A 10 -33.54 -24.34 -25.64
C PRO A 10 -33.93 -22.87 -25.47
N LEU A 11 -35.18 -22.71 -25.03
CA LEU A 11 -35.84 -21.47 -24.62
C LEU A 11 -34.92 -20.55 -23.79
N THR A 12 -34.88 -19.29 -24.20
CA THR A 12 -34.33 -18.14 -23.48
C THR A 12 -34.85 -18.10 -22.03
N SER A 13 -33.98 -18.42 -21.07
CA SER A 13 -34.19 -18.11 -19.65
C SER A 13 -33.78 -16.65 -19.41
N ALA A 14 -34.77 -15.76 -19.35
CA ALA A 14 -34.55 -14.40 -18.90
C ALA A 14 -34.25 -14.42 -17.38
N PRO A 15 -33.17 -13.78 -16.91
CA PRO A 15 -32.94 -13.67 -15.47
C PRO A 15 -33.89 -12.64 -14.87
N VAL A 16 -34.57 -13.04 -13.81
CA VAL A 16 -35.34 -12.17 -12.91
C VAL A 16 -34.39 -11.12 -12.31
N PRO A 17 -34.77 -9.83 -12.22
CA PRO A 17 -33.88 -8.81 -11.68
C PRO A 17 -33.80 -8.98 -10.16
N VAL A 18 -32.62 -9.41 -9.67
CA VAL A 18 -32.22 -9.19 -8.28
C VAL A 18 -31.82 -7.73 -8.17
N GLU A 19 -32.63 -6.98 -7.44
CA GLU A 19 -32.32 -5.63 -6.98
C GLU A 19 -31.18 -5.73 -5.96
N SER A 20 -29.93 -5.68 -6.44
CA SER A 20 -28.76 -5.57 -5.59
C SER A 20 -28.50 -4.08 -5.34
N THR A 21 -28.83 -3.68 -4.12
CA THR A 21 -28.53 -2.41 -3.46
C THR A 21 -27.23 -1.80 -3.97
N GLY A 22 -27.38 -0.63 -4.61
CA GLY A 22 -26.32 0.06 -5.31
C GLY A 22 -25.08 0.34 -4.46
N TRP A 23 -23.95 -0.13 -4.96
CA TRP A 23 -22.69 0.58 -4.86
C TRP A 23 -22.23 0.89 -6.27
N ASP A 24 -22.40 2.15 -6.66
CA ASP A 24 -21.93 2.69 -7.94
C ASP A 24 -20.45 2.37 -8.15
N LEU A 25 -20.16 1.61 -9.21
CA LEU A 25 -18.83 1.40 -9.79
C LEU A 25 -18.31 2.65 -10.52
N ALA A 26 -18.44 3.83 -9.89
CA ALA A 26 -17.99 5.09 -10.45
C ALA A 26 -16.84 5.65 -9.60
N GLY A 27 -15.60 5.48 -10.06
CA GLY A 27 -14.47 6.20 -9.45
C GLY A 27 -13.07 5.65 -9.67
N ALA A 28 -12.74 5.10 -10.84
CA ALA A 28 -11.34 4.92 -11.22
C ALA A 28 -10.73 6.28 -11.60
N ALA A 29 -10.41 7.10 -10.60
CA ALA A 29 -9.71 8.37 -10.83
C ALA A 29 -8.20 8.11 -10.93
N ALA A 30 -7.69 8.04 -12.16
CA ALA A 30 -6.25 8.01 -12.44
C ALA A 30 -5.60 9.37 -12.12
N PHE A 31 -4.37 9.36 -11.63
CA PHE A 31 -3.54 10.56 -11.55
C PHE A 31 -3.14 11.03 -12.97
N PRO A 32 -2.95 12.34 -13.20
CA PRO A 32 -2.21 12.81 -14.37
C PRO A 32 -0.78 12.24 -14.29
N GLY A 33 -0.47 11.25 -15.13
CA GLY A 33 0.81 10.52 -15.12
C GLY A 33 0.73 8.99 -15.05
N GLY A 34 -0.48 8.40 -14.94
CA GLY A 34 -0.67 6.95 -15.13
C GLY A 34 -0.37 6.07 -13.91
N TYR A 35 -0.12 6.63 -12.73
CA TYR A 35 0.10 5.86 -11.51
C TYR A 35 -1.23 5.50 -10.82
N GLN A 36 -1.37 4.22 -10.46
CA GLN A 36 -2.50 3.65 -9.73
C GLN A 36 -2.01 3.06 -8.39
N ALA A 37 -2.89 2.97 -7.40
CA ALA A 37 -2.51 3.04 -6.00
C ALA A 37 -3.49 2.19 -5.15
N PHE A 38 -3.13 0.95 -4.73
CA PHE A 38 -4.13 -0.10 -4.47
C PHE A 38 -3.83 -1.19 -3.38
N PRO A 39 -3.90 -0.90 -2.07
CA PRO A 39 -3.66 -1.93 -1.02
C PRO A 39 -4.73 -2.89 -0.57
N VAL A 40 -4.29 -3.88 0.24
CA VAL A 40 -4.79 -5.24 0.45
C VAL A 40 -5.16 -5.54 1.92
N ILE A 41 -6.21 -6.34 2.16
CA ILE A 41 -6.53 -6.98 3.45
C ILE A 41 -6.94 -8.44 3.20
N GLN A 42 -6.48 -9.38 4.02
CA GLN A 42 -6.72 -10.82 3.89
C GLN A 42 -8.10 -11.27 4.38
N HIS A 43 -8.78 -12.12 3.60
CA HIS A 43 -9.68 -13.15 4.12
C HIS A 43 -9.58 -14.42 3.27
N GLU A 44 -9.90 -15.53 3.93
CA GLU A 44 -9.63 -16.94 3.60
C GLU A 44 -9.80 -17.32 2.11
N THR A 45 -8.73 -17.95 1.60
CA THR A 45 -8.50 -18.53 0.26
C THR A 45 -9.64 -18.52 -0.78
N PRO A 46 -9.38 -18.07 -2.03
CA PRO A 46 -8.14 -17.46 -2.52
C PRO A 46 -8.05 -15.98 -2.11
N ASN A 47 -6.82 -15.46 -1.97
CA ASN A 47 -6.54 -14.08 -1.60
C ASN A 47 -7.36 -13.11 -2.47
N THR A 48 -8.44 -12.56 -1.91
CA THR A 48 -9.30 -11.62 -2.61
C THR A 48 -8.92 -10.21 -2.16
N HIS A 49 -8.35 -9.43 -3.08
CA HIS A 49 -7.80 -8.10 -2.79
C HIS A 49 -8.90 -7.04 -2.70
N GLN A 50 -8.97 -6.33 -1.57
CA GLN A 50 -9.82 -5.14 -1.41
C GLN A 50 -8.97 -3.87 -1.36
N VAL A 51 -8.90 -3.20 -2.50
CA VAL A 51 -8.23 -1.92 -2.79
C VAL A 51 -8.49 -0.86 -1.71
N LEU A 52 -7.45 -0.15 -1.24
CA LEU A 52 -7.62 1.13 -0.51
C LEU A 52 -8.45 2.06 -1.38
N SER A 53 -9.64 2.38 -0.91
CA SER A 53 -10.51 3.26 -1.66
C SER A 53 -9.84 4.62 -1.84
N TRP A 54 -10.00 5.21 -3.03
CA TRP A 54 -9.59 6.59 -3.30
C TRP A 54 -10.14 7.57 -2.25
N LYS A 55 -11.35 7.32 -1.75
CA LYS A 55 -11.97 8.08 -0.67
C LYS A 55 -11.11 8.06 0.60
N THR A 56 -10.53 6.91 0.95
CA THR A 56 -9.64 6.77 2.10
C THR A 56 -8.32 7.51 1.89
N LEU A 57 -7.76 7.47 0.67
CA LEU A 57 -6.54 8.22 0.31
C LEU A 57 -6.77 9.74 0.36
N VAL A 58 -7.91 10.21 -0.12
CA VAL A 58 -8.32 11.61 -0.02
C VAL A 58 -8.53 12.02 1.43
N ASP A 59 -9.16 11.17 2.25
CA ASP A 59 -9.37 11.44 3.67
C ASP A 59 -8.05 11.59 4.44
N ILE A 60 -7.08 10.69 4.22
CA ILE A 60 -5.77 10.82 4.88
C ILE A 60 -5.00 12.04 4.39
N ARG A 61 -5.06 12.37 3.10
CA ARG A 61 -4.43 13.59 2.57
C ARG A 61 -5.04 14.85 3.17
N ASN A 62 -6.37 14.90 3.31
CA ASN A 62 -7.07 15.99 3.98
C ASN A 62 -6.68 16.11 5.45
N LYS A 63 -6.51 14.97 6.15
CA LYS A 63 -5.99 14.95 7.53
C LYS A 63 -4.55 15.48 7.61
N VAL A 64 -3.68 15.11 6.68
CA VAL A 64 -2.32 15.67 6.61
C VAL A 64 -2.36 17.18 6.40
N GLY A 65 -3.20 17.68 5.48
CA GLY A 65 -3.37 19.12 5.27
C GLY A 65 -3.91 19.86 6.50
N LYS A 66 -4.76 19.20 7.31
CA LYS A 66 -5.37 19.80 8.50
C LYS A 66 -4.50 19.72 9.76
N TYR A 67 -3.78 18.62 9.96
CA TYR A 67 -3.08 18.32 11.21
C TYR A 67 -1.55 18.29 11.07
N GLY A 68 -1.03 18.19 9.85
CA GLY A 68 0.39 17.98 9.57
C GLY A 68 0.75 16.49 9.49
N LEU A 69 1.77 16.18 8.69
CA LEU A 69 2.23 14.83 8.37
C LEU A 69 2.71 14.05 9.61
N GLY A 70 3.43 14.71 10.52
CA GLY A 70 3.93 14.12 11.77
C GLY A 70 2.95 14.11 12.94
N SER A 71 1.68 14.51 12.73
CA SER A 71 0.71 14.60 13.83
C SER A 71 0.30 13.23 14.36
N THR A 72 0.00 13.14 15.65
CA THR A 72 -0.50 11.91 16.29
C THR A 72 -1.73 11.35 15.58
N LYS A 73 -2.60 12.22 15.04
CA LYS A 73 -3.80 11.81 14.28
C LYS A 73 -3.44 11.08 12.98
N VAL A 74 -2.47 11.59 12.23
CA VAL A 74 -1.99 10.96 10.99
C VAL A 74 -1.22 9.68 11.31
N MET A 75 -0.38 9.70 12.33
CA MET A 75 0.37 8.51 12.77
C MET A 75 -0.54 7.36 13.20
N GLN A 76 -1.64 7.63 13.92
CA GLN A 76 -2.63 6.61 14.28
C GLN A 76 -3.29 5.99 13.05
N VAL A 77 -3.65 6.80 12.05
CA VAL A 77 -4.23 6.29 10.80
C VAL A 77 -3.22 5.41 10.05
N LEU A 78 -1.95 5.81 9.98
CA LEU A 78 -0.88 5.01 9.37
C LEU A 78 -0.63 3.70 10.12
N GLN A 79 -0.70 3.71 11.46
CA GLN A 79 -0.60 2.49 12.26
C GLN A 79 -1.73 1.51 11.94
N VAL A 80 -2.96 1.98 11.74
CA VAL A 80 -4.08 1.12 11.32
C VAL A 80 -3.79 0.48 9.96
N PHE A 81 -3.30 1.24 8.97
CA PHE A 81 -2.91 0.67 7.68
C PHE A 81 -1.83 -0.39 7.81
N ASN A 82 -0.84 -0.14 8.68
CA ASN A 82 0.25 -1.07 8.91
C ASN A 82 -0.17 -2.36 9.65
N THR A 83 -1.42 -2.47 10.12
CA THR A 83 -1.95 -3.76 10.64
C THR A 83 -2.36 -4.71 9.53
N HIS A 84 -2.53 -4.21 8.31
CA HIS A 84 -2.86 -4.99 7.13
C HIS A 84 -1.61 -5.30 6.32
N VAL A 85 -1.67 -6.34 5.48
CA VAL A 85 -0.59 -6.68 4.56
C VAL A 85 -0.56 -5.64 3.44
N LEU A 86 0.55 -4.90 3.34
CA LEU A 86 0.76 -3.86 2.34
C LEU A 86 1.83 -4.30 1.33
N PRO A 87 1.44 -4.72 0.12
CA PRO A 87 2.36 -4.88 -0.99
C PRO A 87 3.21 -3.62 -1.25
N PRO A 88 4.42 -3.78 -1.82
CA PRO A 88 5.28 -2.64 -2.13
C PRO A 88 4.61 -1.51 -2.94
N CYS A 89 3.74 -1.83 -3.91
CA CYS A 89 3.03 -0.84 -4.72
C CYS A 89 2.19 0.10 -3.87
N ASP A 90 1.70 -0.37 -2.74
CA ASP A 90 0.76 0.35 -1.91
C ASP A 90 1.44 1.28 -0.94
N ILE A 91 2.56 0.83 -0.40
CA ILE A 91 3.46 1.66 0.38
C ILE A 91 3.96 2.82 -0.50
N ARG A 92 4.32 2.54 -1.76
CA ARG A 92 4.68 3.58 -2.74
C ARG A 92 3.51 4.52 -3.03
N CYS A 93 2.31 4.00 -3.20
CA CYS A 93 1.10 4.78 -3.34
C CYS A 93 0.89 5.73 -2.17
N LEU A 94 0.93 5.21 -0.94
CA LEU A 94 0.78 6.00 0.27
C LEU A 94 1.84 7.09 0.33
N ALA A 95 3.09 6.76 -0.01
CA ALA A 95 4.19 7.71 0.00
C ALA A 95 3.96 8.82 -1.03
N ARG A 96 3.52 8.50 -2.25
CA ARG A 96 3.19 9.50 -3.29
C ARG A 96 2.02 10.40 -2.89
N VAL A 97 1.05 9.88 -2.13
CA VAL A 97 -0.12 10.65 -1.69
C VAL A 97 0.24 11.60 -0.54
N LEU A 98 1.11 11.19 0.37
CA LEU A 98 1.40 11.92 1.61
C LEU A 98 2.64 12.80 1.55
N PHE A 99 3.66 12.41 0.79
CA PHE A 99 4.93 13.12 0.72
C PHE A 99 4.94 14.15 -0.40
N GLN A 100 5.60 15.27 -0.14
CA GLN A 100 6.02 16.19 -1.19
C GLN A 100 7.06 15.52 -2.10
N PRO A 101 7.29 15.99 -3.34
CA PRO A 101 8.22 15.36 -4.26
C PRO A 101 9.62 15.09 -3.67
N VAL A 102 10.20 16.06 -2.97
CA VAL A 102 11.53 15.90 -2.34
C VAL A 102 11.52 14.86 -1.22
N GLU A 103 10.45 14.82 -0.42
CA GLU A 103 10.28 13.83 0.65
C GLU A 103 10.09 12.42 0.06
N TYR A 104 9.39 12.31 -1.06
CA TYR A 104 9.23 11.06 -1.79
C TYR A 104 10.56 10.55 -2.36
N ASP A 105 11.40 11.43 -2.93
CA ASP A 105 12.74 11.06 -3.40
C ASP A 105 13.62 10.54 -2.25
N ILE A 106 13.55 11.19 -1.08
CA ILE A 106 14.24 10.75 0.13
C ILE A 106 13.76 9.36 0.55
N PHE A 107 12.45 9.14 0.54
CA PHE A 107 11.83 7.86 0.85
C PHE A 107 12.32 6.75 -0.10
N GLU A 108 12.26 6.96 -1.41
CA GLU A 108 12.68 5.96 -2.41
C GLU A 108 14.17 5.61 -2.28
N SER A 109 15.02 6.63 -2.10
CA SER A 109 16.46 6.45 -1.90
C SER A 109 16.76 5.63 -0.65
N LYS A 110 16.13 5.98 0.48
CA LYS A 110 16.34 5.28 1.75
C LYS A 110 15.80 3.86 1.74
N TRP A 111 14.67 3.62 1.08
CA TRP A 111 14.11 2.26 0.98
C TRP A 111 15.00 1.39 0.11
N THR A 112 15.52 1.92 -0.99
CA THR A 112 16.50 1.21 -1.84
C THR A 112 17.76 0.83 -1.04
N GLN A 113 18.29 1.76 -0.23
CA GLN A 113 19.45 1.47 0.62
C GLN A 113 19.16 0.40 1.69
N LEU A 114 17.99 0.47 2.33
CA LEU A 114 17.59 -0.52 3.32
C LEU A 114 17.37 -1.90 2.68
N ALA A 115 16.72 -1.95 1.52
CA ALA A 115 16.51 -3.16 0.74
C ALA A 115 17.84 -3.85 0.44
N GLY A 116 18.82 -3.13 -0.09
CA GLY A 116 20.15 -3.70 -0.37
C GLY A 116 20.82 -4.33 0.86
N ARG A 117 20.72 -3.68 2.03
CA ARG A 117 21.24 -4.25 3.30
C ARG A 117 20.49 -5.52 3.70
N VAL A 118 19.16 -5.50 3.58
CA VAL A 118 18.30 -6.63 3.94
C VAL A 118 18.54 -7.83 3.03
N ILE A 119 18.72 -7.61 1.72
CA ILE A 119 19.07 -8.67 0.76
C ILE A 119 20.44 -9.27 1.10
N ALA A 120 21.44 -8.45 1.40
CA ALA A 120 22.76 -8.95 1.80
C ALA A 120 22.67 -9.87 3.03
N GLN A 121 21.89 -9.46 4.04
CA GLN A 121 21.64 -10.27 5.25
C GLN A 121 20.81 -11.53 4.96
N SER A 122 19.93 -11.50 3.95
CA SER A 122 19.05 -12.63 3.63
C SER A 122 19.81 -13.84 3.08
N THR A 123 21.06 -13.66 2.61
CA THR A 123 21.94 -14.76 2.18
C THR A 123 22.31 -15.73 3.32
N GLU A 124 22.23 -15.27 4.56
CA GLU A 124 22.53 -16.05 5.77
C GLU A 124 21.34 -16.88 6.26
N LEU A 125 20.14 -16.68 5.69
CA LEU A 125 18.94 -17.42 6.07
C LEU A 125 19.02 -18.90 5.65
N GLY A 126 18.18 -19.73 6.26
CA GLY A 126 18.08 -21.16 5.92
C GLY A 126 17.77 -21.37 4.45
N GLN A 127 18.23 -22.49 3.87
CA GLN A 127 18.02 -22.80 2.44
C GLN A 127 16.54 -22.85 2.01
N GLN A 128 15.64 -23.11 2.95
CA GLN A 128 14.20 -23.19 2.72
C GLN A 128 13.46 -21.88 3.01
N ASP A 129 14.16 -20.82 3.45
CA ASP A 129 13.53 -19.53 3.71
C ASP A 129 13.29 -18.81 2.38
N PRO A 130 12.04 -18.48 2.01
CA PRO A 130 11.71 -17.85 0.74
C PRO A 130 12.38 -16.48 0.57
N ARG A 131 12.72 -15.80 1.68
CA ARG A 131 13.40 -14.50 1.67
C ARG A 131 14.87 -14.59 1.26
N ARG A 132 15.46 -15.79 1.24
CA ARG A 132 16.87 -15.98 0.86
C ARG A 132 17.13 -15.68 -0.62
N VAL A 133 16.14 -15.92 -1.47
CA VAL A 133 16.30 -15.90 -2.94
C VAL A 133 15.71 -14.66 -3.60
N ILE A 134 15.06 -13.77 -2.84
CA ILE A 134 14.46 -12.56 -3.41
C ILE A 134 15.53 -11.51 -3.71
N GLY A 135 15.31 -10.74 -4.78
CA GLY A 135 16.14 -9.61 -5.14
C GLY A 135 15.65 -8.29 -4.54
N THR A 136 16.37 -7.22 -4.89
CA THR A 136 15.98 -5.86 -4.49
C THR A 136 14.68 -5.41 -5.19
N ASP A 137 14.47 -5.83 -6.43
CA ASP A 137 13.29 -5.44 -7.20
C ASP A 137 12.01 -6.07 -6.64
N GLU A 138 12.04 -7.31 -6.17
CA GLU A 138 10.95 -7.96 -5.44
C GLU A 138 10.60 -7.18 -4.17
N LEU A 139 11.61 -6.86 -3.36
CA LEU A 139 11.42 -6.17 -2.08
C LEU A 139 10.85 -4.75 -2.26
N LEU A 140 11.23 -4.10 -3.36
CA LEU A 140 10.78 -2.76 -3.71
C LEU A 140 9.52 -2.75 -4.61
N GLY A 141 9.06 -3.89 -5.11
CA GLY A 141 8.02 -4.01 -6.13
C GLY A 141 8.32 -3.22 -7.40
N MET A 142 9.51 -3.41 -7.95
CA MET A 142 10.02 -2.73 -9.15
C MET A 142 10.25 -3.71 -10.29
N GLY A 143 10.50 -3.18 -11.49
CA GLY A 143 10.78 -4.00 -12.68
C GLY A 143 9.64 -4.97 -12.98
N ASP A 144 9.97 -6.25 -13.11
CA ASP A 144 9.01 -7.32 -13.38
C ASP A 144 8.00 -7.56 -12.25
N PHE A 145 8.20 -6.92 -11.09
CA PHE A 145 7.35 -6.99 -9.92
C PHE A 145 6.57 -5.70 -9.66
N ALA A 146 6.54 -4.76 -10.62
CA ALA A 146 5.74 -3.53 -10.48
C ALA A 146 4.22 -3.79 -10.47
N ASP A 147 3.79 -4.92 -11.02
CA ASP A 147 2.40 -5.33 -11.12
C ASP A 147 1.85 -5.85 -9.79
N LEU A 148 0.65 -5.38 -9.41
CA LEU A 148 0.02 -5.76 -8.14
C LEU A 148 -0.28 -7.25 -8.09
N ASP A 149 -0.83 -7.84 -9.16
CA ASP A 149 -1.20 -9.26 -9.18
C ASP A 149 0.02 -10.17 -8.96
N ARG A 150 1.21 -9.72 -9.37
CA ARG A 150 2.48 -10.40 -9.05
C ARG A 150 2.89 -10.23 -7.60
N GLN A 151 2.82 -9.01 -7.07
CA GLN A 151 3.23 -8.75 -5.68
C GLN A 151 2.36 -9.51 -4.69
N VAL A 152 1.07 -9.65 -4.96
CA VAL A 152 0.15 -10.35 -4.05
C VAL A 152 0.31 -11.87 -4.04
N ALA A 153 0.95 -12.41 -5.07
CA ALA A 153 1.32 -13.82 -5.16
C ALA A 153 2.61 -14.14 -4.38
N PHE A 154 3.28 -13.15 -3.78
CA PHE A 154 4.47 -13.37 -2.97
C PHE A 154 4.18 -14.22 -1.73
N ASP A 155 5.21 -14.93 -1.29
CA ASP A 155 5.18 -15.63 -0.01
C ASP A 155 4.89 -14.64 1.14
N PRO A 156 4.07 -15.01 2.15
CA PRO A 156 3.75 -14.13 3.26
C PRO A 156 4.98 -13.57 4.00
N LEU A 157 6.06 -14.33 4.13
CA LEU A 157 7.31 -13.84 4.75
C LEU A 157 8.01 -12.78 3.91
N VAL A 158 7.90 -12.88 2.58
CA VAL A 158 8.43 -11.88 1.65
C VAL A 158 7.58 -10.61 1.74
N LEU A 159 6.25 -10.72 1.73
CA LEU A 159 5.34 -9.57 1.89
C LEU A 159 5.58 -8.83 3.22
N ASP A 160 5.71 -9.57 4.30
CA ASP A 160 6.01 -9.00 5.62
C ASP A 160 7.37 -8.28 5.63
N GLN A 161 8.40 -8.82 4.97
CA GLN A 161 9.70 -8.15 4.85
C GLN A 161 9.62 -6.87 3.99
N CYS A 162 8.88 -6.90 2.88
CA CYS A 162 8.60 -5.73 2.06
C CYS A 162 7.95 -4.63 2.89
N GLN A 163 6.88 -4.99 3.61
CA GLN A 163 6.13 -4.05 4.43
C GLN A 163 6.95 -3.48 5.58
N ARG A 164 7.67 -4.31 6.34
CA ARG A 164 8.50 -3.84 7.45
C ARG A 164 9.55 -2.84 6.99
N THR A 165 10.23 -3.14 5.89
CA THR A 165 11.28 -2.26 5.35
C THR A 165 10.70 -0.97 4.79
N GLY A 166 9.63 -1.06 4.01
CA GLY A 166 8.96 0.11 3.43
C GLY A 166 8.38 1.03 4.50
N MET A 167 7.65 0.48 5.46
CA MET A 167 7.03 1.26 6.53
C MET A 167 8.05 1.84 7.52
N ALA A 168 9.16 1.14 7.78
CA ALA A 168 10.25 1.71 8.59
C ALA A 168 10.82 2.98 7.95
N VAL A 169 11.06 2.96 6.63
CA VAL A 169 11.56 4.12 5.90
C VAL A 169 10.49 5.20 5.74
N PHE A 170 9.23 4.80 5.60
CA PHE A 170 8.09 5.71 5.55
C PHE A 170 8.02 6.56 6.82
N VAL A 171 8.02 5.92 7.99
CA VAL A 171 8.00 6.60 9.30
C VAL A 171 9.24 7.47 9.47
N GLN A 172 10.43 6.95 9.10
CA GLN A 172 11.66 7.74 9.15
C GLN A 172 11.58 8.99 8.27
N THR A 173 10.93 8.90 7.10
CA THR A 173 10.79 10.05 6.20
C THR A 173 9.86 11.10 6.81
N ILE A 174 8.74 10.69 7.42
CA ILE A 174 7.86 11.59 8.19
C ILE A 174 8.65 12.32 9.27
N GLU A 175 9.49 11.61 10.02
CA GLU A 175 10.27 12.20 11.10
C GLU A 175 11.31 13.23 10.64
N VAL A 176 11.79 13.11 9.40
CA VAL A 176 12.73 14.07 8.79
C VAL A 176 11.97 15.24 8.17
N ALA A 177 10.78 14.98 7.62
CA ALA A 177 9.91 15.98 7.00
C ALA A 177 9.19 16.86 8.03
N ALA A 178 8.86 16.32 9.20
CA ALA A 178 8.21 17.06 10.26
C ALA A 178 9.12 18.18 10.78
N PRO A 179 8.63 19.43 10.87
CA PRO A 179 9.38 20.51 11.50
C PRO A 179 9.74 20.09 12.93
N LYS A 180 11.03 19.94 13.20
CA LYS A 180 11.54 19.67 14.55
C LYS A 180 12.18 20.95 15.07
N GLU A 181 11.60 21.51 16.12
CA GLU A 181 12.37 22.42 16.97
C GLU A 181 13.52 21.64 17.60
N SER A 182 14.68 22.27 17.66
CA SER A 182 15.83 21.65 18.31
C SER A 182 15.53 21.49 19.80
N PHE A 183 15.90 20.38 20.42
CA PHE A 183 15.70 20.20 21.87
C PHE A 183 16.41 21.30 22.69
N VAL A 184 17.45 21.93 22.14
CA VAL A 184 18.13 23.07 22.78
C VAL A 184 17.36 24.40 22.71
N THR A 185 16.29 24.49 21.92
CA THR A 185 15.42 25.68 21.87
C THR A 185 14.14 25.54 22.70
N VAL A 186 13.84 24.34 23.21
CA VAL A 186 12.68 24.11 24.07
C VAL A 186 13.00 24.60 25.49
N VAL A 187 12.41 25.72 25.85
CA VAL A 187 12.46 26.31 27.20
C VAL A 187 11.04 26.56 27.68
N GLN A 188 10.74 26.16 28.92
CA GLN A 188 9.45 26.43 29.54
C GLN A 188 9.24 27.94 29.65
N GLY A 189 8.17 28.45 29.05
CA GLY A 189 7.79 29.85 29.15
C GLY A 189 7.52 30.26 30.60
N TYR A 190 7.70 31.55 30.92
CA TYR A 190 7.49 32.07 32.28
C TYR A 190 6.09 31.78 32.85
N GLU A 191 5.07 31.75 31.98
CA GLU A 191 3.68 31.44 32.32
C GLU A 191 3.24 30.05 31.81
N GLU A 192 4.18 29.24 31.29
CA GLU A 192 3.84 27.95 30.68
C GLU A 192 3.77 26.84 31.75
N PRO A 193 2.65 26.12 31.88
CA PRO A 193 2.55 24.97 32.76
C PRO A 193 3.49 23.84 32.34
N PHE A 194 3.94 23.04 33.30
CA PHE A 194 4.89 21.97 33.05
C PHE A 194 4.27 20.70 32.41
N LEU A 195 2.94 20.63 32.29
CA LEU A 195 2.18 19.42 31.94
C LEU A 195 1.14 19.66 30.84
#